data_AF-A0A2E3R0S9-F1
#
_entry.id   AF-A0A2E3R0S9-F1
#
_cell.length_a   1.000
_cell.length_b   1.000
_cell.length_c   1.000
_cell.angle_alpha   90.00
_cell.angle_beta   90.00
_cell.angle_gamma   90.00
#
_symmetry.space_group_name_H-M   'P 1'
#
loop_
_entity.id
_entity.type
_entity.pdbx_description
1 polymer ?
#
loop_
_entity_poly.entity_id
_entity_poly.type
_entity_poly.pdbx_seq_one_letter_code
_entity_poly.pdbx_strand_id
1 'polypeptide(L)' 'MNLPTERLVLAFGCGIAAAAYGYWTVEAIRLGLGWTSLAAIRAAVVLGATLLLALVLRAASRANPPPDP' A
#
# COMPACT_ATOMS: atom_id res chain seq x y z
N MET A 1 -6.59 13.26 -15.53
CA MET A 1 -5.12 13.22 -15.49
C MET A 1 -4.70 12.40 -14.27
N ASN A 2 -4.04 11.25 -14.42
CA ASN A 2 -3.43 10.57 -13.27
C ASN A 2 -2.22 11.41 -12.84
N LEU A 3 -2.29 12.03 -11.67
CA LEU A 3 -1.15 12.78 -11.14
C LEU A 3 0.04 11.82 -10.99
N PRO A 4 1.26 12.20 -11.41
CA PRO A 4 2.45 11.36 -11.26
C PRO A 4 2.66 10.90 -9.80
N THR A 5 2.23 11.71 -8.83
CA THR A 5 2.19 11.40 -7.39
C THR A 5 1.31 10.20 -7.05
N GLU A 6 0.13 10.04 -7.67
CA GLU A 6 -0.79 8.92 -7.40
C GLU A 6 -0.16 7.58 -7.81
N ARG A 7 0.51 7.54 -8.98
CA ARG A 7 1.25 6.36 -9.44
C ARG A 7 2.43 6.01 -8.53
N LEU A 8 3.15 7.03 -8.05
CA LEU A 8 4.25 6.88 -7.10
C LEU A 8 3.79 6.27 -5.78
N VAL A 9 2.68 6.77 -5.23
CA VAL A 9 2.11 6.27 -3.97
C VAL A 9 1.66 4.81 -4.11
N LEU A 10 0.98 4.47 -5.21
CA LEU A 10 0.56 3.09 -5.47
C LEU A 10 1.76 2.15 -5.65
N ALA A 11 2.76 2.54 -6.44
CA ALA A 11 3.96 1.73 -6.64
C ALA A 11 4.73 1.52 -5.32
N PHE A 12 4.88 2.59 -4.54
CA PHE A 12 5.59 2.53 -3.26
C PHE A 12 4.84 1.67 -2.24
N GLY A 13 3.53 1.86 -2.09
CA GLY A 13 2.76 1.05 -1.13
C GLY A 13 2.58 -0.40 -1.56
N CYS A 14 2.55 -0.72 -2.86
CA CYS A 14 2.69 -2.10 -3.34
C CYS A 14 4.05 -2.70 -2.94
N GLY A 15 5.14 -1.93 -3.06
CA GLY A 15 6.47 -2.34 -2.61
C GLY A 15 6.53 -2.61 -1.12
N ILE A 16 5.98 -1.71 -0.29
CA ILE A 16 5.92 -1.89 1.17
C ILE A 16 5.10 -3.13 1.51
N ALA A 17 3.95 -3.35 0.87
CA ALA A 17 3.12 -4.51 1.13
C ALA A 17 3.82 -5.83 0.79
N ALA A 18 4.54 -5.88 -0.33
CA ALA A 18 5.34 -7.05 -0.71
C ALA A 18 6.44 -7.32 0.33
N ALA A 19 7.15 -6.28 0.78
CA ALA A 19 8.19 -6.39 1.80
C ALA A 19 7.60 -6.83 3.16
N ALA A 20 6.46 -6.28 3.56
CA ALA A 20 5.76 -6.65 4.78
C ALA A 20 5.30 -8.12 4.74
N TYR A 21 4.73 -8.57 3.62
CA TYR A 21 4.36 -9.97 3.43
C TYR A 21 5.58 -10.88 3.60
N GLY A 22 6.69 -10.57 2.94
CA GLY A 22 7.94 -11.32 3.04
C GLY A 22 8.46 -11.40 4.48
N TYR A 23 8.55 -10.25 5.15
CA TYR A 23 8.99 -10.18 6.55
C TYR A 23 8.14 -11.07 7.47
N TRP A 24 6.81 -10.92 7.42
CA TRP A 24 5.92 -11.69 8.31
C TRP A 24 5.88 -13.17 7.97
N THR A 25 6.11 -13.54 6.70
CA THR A 25 6.22 -14.93 6.27
C THR A 25 7.50 -15.56 6.82
N VAL A 26 8.64 -14.87 6.70
CA VAL A 26 9.92 -15.33 7.26
C VAL A 26 9.83 -15.45 8.78
N GLU A 27 9.18 -14.50 9.45
CA GLU A 27 9.02 -14.53 10.90
C GLU A 27 8.12 -15.70 11.36
N ALA A 28 7.01 -15.96 10.66
CA ALA A 28 6.15 -17.10 10.97
C ALA A 28 6.88 -18.45 10.81
N ILE A 29 7.76 -18.56 9.81
CA ILE A 29 8.62 -19.73 9.61
C ILE A 29 9.62 -19.87 10.77
N ARG A 30 10.27 -18.77 11.18
CA ARG A 30 11.21 -18.76 12.33
C ARG A 30 10.54 -19.19 13.64
N LEU A 31 9.27 -18.85 13.83
CA LEU A 31 8.48 -19.22 15.00
C LEU A 31 7.91 -20.65 14.94
N GLY A 32 8.18 -21.41 13.87
CA GLY A 32 7.67 -22.77 13.70
C GLY A 32 6.18 -22.86 13.36
N LEU A 33 5.53 -21.73 13.09
CA LEU A 33 4.10 -21.66 12.74
C LEU A 33 3.83 -22.05 11.27
N GLY A 34 4.88 -22.09 10.45
CA GLY A 34 4.79 -22.44 9.04
C GLY A 34 4.12 -21.35 8.20
N TRP A 35 3.50 -21.77 7.09
CA TRP A 35 2.79 -20.87 6.17
C TRP A 35 1.44 -20.49 6.78
N THR A 36 1.34 -19.27 7.33
CA THR A 36 0.12 -18.78 7.98
C THR A 36 -0.56 -17.70 7.15
N SER A 37 -1.90 -17.70 7.15
CA SER A 37 -2.71 -16.63 6.52
C SER A 37 -2.54 -15.27 7.20
N LEU A 38 -1.96 -15.24 8.41
CA LEU A 38 -1.76 -14.02 9.19
C LEU A 38 -0.82 -13.02 8.48
N ALA A 39 0.23 -13.51 7.84
CA ALA A 39 1.15 -12.67 7.06
C ALA A 39 0.44 -12.01 5.86
N ALA A 40 -0.43 -12.76 5.18
CA ALA A 40 -1.23 -12.25 4.07
C ALA A 40 -2.24 -11.19 4.52
N ILE A 41 -2.92 -11.41 5.66
CA ILE A 41 -3.88 -10.44 6.22
C ILE A 41 -3.16 -9.12 6.56
N ARG A 42 -1.99 -9.18 7.20
CA ARG A 42 -1.20 -7.97 7.53
C ARG A 42 -0.76 -7.21 6.29
N ALA A 43 -0.31 -7.91 5.26
CA ALA A 43 0.04 -7.29 3.98
C ALA A 43 -1.17 -6.67 3.27
N ALA A 44 -2.34 -7.32 3.34
CA ALA A 44 -3.59 -6.80 2.79
C ALA A 44 -4.03 -5.50 3.49
N VAL A 45 -3.83 -5.38 4.80
CA VAL A 45 -4.08 -4.11 5.54
C VAL A 45 -3.18 -2.99 5.02
N VAL A 46 -1.90 -3.26 4.78
CA VAL A 46 -0.95 -2.28 4.22
C VAL A 46 -1.35 -1.85 2.80
N LEU A 47 -1.78 -2.79 1.95
CA LEU A 47 -2.32 -2.48 0.63
C LEU A 47 -3.59 -1.64 0.72
N GLY A 48 -4.51 -2.01 1.61
CA GLY A 48 -5.75 -1.27 1.85
C GLY A 48 -5.49 0.17 2.27
N ALA A 49 -4.57 0.39 3.21
CA ALA A 49 -4.17 1.72 3.65
C ALA A 49 -3.54 2.54 2.50
N THR A 50 -2.70 1.90 1.67
CA THR A 50 -2.10 2.54 0.49
C THR A 50 -3.17 2.97 -0.52
N LEU A 51 -4.12 2.09 -0.82
CA LEU A 51 -5.23 2.39 -1.73
C LEU A 51 -6.09 3.53 -1.20
N LEU A 52 -6.36 3.53 0.10
CA LEU A 52 -7.15 4.58 0.75
C LEU A 52 -6.42 5.94 0.67
N LEU A 53 -5.10 5.95 0.88
CA LEU A 53 -4.28 7.15 0.69
C LEU A 53 -4.31 7.64 -0.76
N ALA A 54 -4.15 6.74 -1.74
CA ALA A 54 -4.24 7.09 -3.16
C ALA A 54 -5.61 7.68 -3.52
N LEU A 55 -6.70 7.12 -2.96
CA LEU A 55 -8.05 7.62 -3.14
C LEU A 55 -8.23 9.03 -2.56
N VAL A 56 -7.69 9.26 -1.34
CA VAL A 56 -7.72 10.58 -0.69
C VAL A 56 -6.96 11.62 -1.51
N LEU A 57 -5.77 11.28 -2.03
CA LEU A 57 -5.00 12.19 -2.88
C LEU A 57 -5.75 12.52 -4.18
N ARG A 58 -6.39 11.51 -4.78
CA ARG A 58 -7.24 11.72 -5.95
C ARG A 58 -8.43 12.62 -5.63
N ALA A 59 -9.10 12.41 -4.50
CA ALA A 59 -10.21 13.27 -4.06
C ALA A 59 -9.74 14.71 -3.81
N ALA A 60 -8.60 14.88 -3.12
CA ALA A 60 -8.01 16.18 -2.82
C ALA A 60 -7.63 16.93 -4.11
N SER A 61 -7.06 16.26 -5.10
CA SER A 61 -6.74 16.87 -6.40
C SER A 61 -7.95 17.34 -7.20
N ARG A 62 -9.10 16.68 -7.02
CA ARG A 62 -10.37 17.11 -7.64
C ARG A 62 -11.00 18.27 -6.89
N ALA A 63 -10.82 18.34 -5.58
CA ALA A 63 -11.32 19.42 -4.74
C ALA A 63 -10.49 20.71 -4.85
N ASN A 64 -9.17 20.58 -5.06
CA ASN A 64 -8.24 21.69 -5.27
C ASN A 64 -7.52 21.53 -6.62
N PRO A 65 -8.17 21.93 -7.74
CA PRO A 65 -7.48 22.01 -9.02
C PRO A 65 -6.33 23.03 -8.91
N PRO A 66 -5.17 22.77 -9.55
CA PRO A 66 -4.09 23.76 -9.59
C PRO A 66 -4.61 25.04 -10.27
N PRO A 67 -4.18 26.23 -9.82
CA PRO A 67 -4.53 27.48 -10.50
C PRO A 67 -4.06 27.40 -11.95
N ASP A 68 -4.94 27.72 -12.88
CA ASP A 68 -4.62 27.74 -14.31
C ASP A 68 -3.44 28.71 -14.56
N PRO A 69 -2.49 28.35 -15.45
CA PRO A 69 -1.34 29.18 -15.79
C PRO A 69 -1.71 30.48 -16.52
#